data_AF-A0A946TII0-F1
#
_entry.id   AF-A0A946TII0-F1
#
_cell.length_a   1.000
_cell.length_b   1.000
_cell.length_c   1.000
_cell.angle_alpha   90.00
_cell.angle_beta   90.00
_cell.angle_gamma   90.00
#
_symmetry.space_group_name_H-M   'P 1'
#
loop_
_entity.id
_entity.type
_entity.pdbx_description
1 polymer ?
#
loop_
_entity_poly.entity_id
_entity_poly.type
_entity_poly.pdbx_seq_one_letter_code
_entity_poly.pdbx_strand_id
1 'polypeptide(L)'
;MEDLAALVATIYVLLGGVAVVNVLLAILARLRKVKPWIAIVFNALTGFGAIFGISVAWAIGIVPLIGLIAGSIIITWPSRKANK
;
A
#
# COMPACT_ATOMS: atom_id res chain seq x y z
N MET A 1 1.17 26.56 -14.71
CA MET A 1 0.25 26.17 -13.62
C MET A 1 -0.46 24.85 -13.97
N GLU A 2 -1.04 24.74 -15.17
CA GLU A 2 -1.72 23.52 -15.65
C GLU A 2 -0.81 22.27 -15.71
N ASP A 3 0.39 22.38 -16.29
CA ASP A 3 1.33 21.24 -16.37
C ASP A 3 1.75 20.69 -15.00
N LEU A 4 1.93 21.56 -14.01
CA LEU A 4 2.29 21.15 -12.66
C LEU A 4 1.12 20.41 -12.00
N ALA A 5 -0.11 20.88 -12.19
CA ALA A 5 -1.31 20.23 -11.68
C ALA A 5 -1.51 18.84 -12.33
N ALA A 6 -1.29 18.72 -13.63
CA ALA A 6 -1.36 17.45 -14.35
C ALA A 6 -0.30 16.45 -13.86
N LEU A 7 0.94 16.90 -13.63
CA LEU A 7 2.00 16.08 -13.07
C LEU A 7 1.64 15.59 -11.65
N VAL A 8 1.18 16.49 -10.79
CA VAL A 8 0.79 16.16 -9.41
C VAL A 8 -0.38 15.17 -9.41
N ALA A 9 -1.40 15.38 -10.25
CA ALA A 9 -2.52 14.46 -10.40
C ALA A 9 -2.06 13.06 -10.84
N THR A 10 -1.13 12.98 -11.79
CA THR A 10 -0.55 11.71 -12.25
C THR A 10 0.17 10.98 -11.11
N ILE A 11 0.96 11.70 -10.31
CA ILE A 11 1.63 11.15 -9.13
C ILE A 11 0.60 10.59 -8.14
N TYR A 12 -0.48 11.34 -7.84
CA TYR A 12 -1.54 10.87 -6.95
C TYR A 12 -2.24 9.61 -7.46
N VAL A 13 -2.57 9.56 -8.75
CA VAL A 13 -3.22 8.38 -9.35
C VAL A 13 -2.30 7.16 -9.27
N LEU A 14 -1.00 7.33 -9.55
CA LEU A 14 -0.03 6.24 -9.45
C LEU A 14 0.12 5.74 -8.01
N LEU A 15 0.30 6.65 -7.05
CA LEU A 15 0.45 6.30 -5.64
C LEU A 15 -0.84 5.70 -5.06
N GLY A 16 -2.00 6.20 -5.46
CA GLY A 16 -3.30 5.62 -5.15
C GLY A 16 -3.44 4.21 -5.72
N GLY A 17 -3.03 4.00 -6.97
CA GLY A 17 -3.00 2.68 -7.61
C GLY A 17 -2.10 1.70 -6.85
N VAL A 18 -0.89 2.12 -6.47
CA VAL A 18 0.03 1.30 -5.65
C VAL A 18 -0.60 0.94 -4.30
N ALA A 19 -1.22 1.90 -3.62
CA ALA A 19 -1.91 1.66 -2.35
C ALA A 19 -3.04 0.63 -2.49
N VAL A 20 -3.86 0.74 -3.53
CA VAL A 20 -4.93 -0.21 -3.83
C VAL A 20 -4.38 -1.60 -4.12
N VAL A 21 -3.36 -1.72 -4.97
CA VAL A 21 -2.71 -2.99 -5.29
C VAL A 21 -2.12 -3.63 -4.02
N ASN A 22 -1.48 -2.84 -3.16
CA ASN A 22 -0.93 -3.34 -1.91
C ASN A 22 -1.99 -3.97 -1.01
N VAL A 23 -3.12 -3.27 -0.82
CA VAL A 23 -4.25 -3.77 -0.03
C VAL A 23 -4.84 -5.03 -0.66
N LEU A 24 -5.01 -5.08 -1.98
CA LEU A 24 -5.53 -6.25 -2.69
C LEU A 24 -4.59 -7.47 -2.51
N LEU A 25 -3.28 -7.28 -2.63
CA LEU A 25 -2.30 -8.34 -2.41
C LEU A 25 -2.34 -8.85 -0.96
N ALA A 26 -2.48 -7.95 0.02
CA ALA A 26 -2.66 -8.32 1.42
C ALA A 26 -3.93 -9.18 1.62
N ILE A 27 -5.05 -8.80 1.00
CA ILE A 27 -6.30 -9.57 1.04
C ILE A 27 -6.12 -10.94 0.36
N LEU A 28 -5.53 -10.99 -0.83
CA LEU A 28 -5.29 -12.22 -1.58
C LEU A 28 -4.38 -13.20 -0.81
N ALA A 29 -3.35 -12.67 -0.12
CA ALA A 29 -2.47 -13.49 0.72
C ALA A 29 -3.24 -14.10 1.89
N ARG A 30 -4.14 -13.31 2.50
CA ARG A 30 -5.02 -13.78 3.57
C ARG A 30 -6.01 -14.85 3.09
N LEU A 31 -6.51 -14.71 1.87
CA LEU A 31 -7.34 -15.71 1.20
C LEU A 31 -6.54 -16.93 0.69
N ARG A 32 -5.22 -16.98 0.92
CA ARG A 32 -4.29 -18.01 0.44
C ARG A 32 -4.26 -18.15 -1.10
N LYS A 33 -4.64 -17.09 -1.83
CA LYS A 33 -4.59 -17.03 -3.29
C LYS A 33 -3.21 -16.63 -3.81
N VAL A 34 -2.42 -15.93 -2.99
CA VAL A 34 -1.01 -15.62 -3.26
C VAL A 34 -0.16 -16.00 -2.04
N LYS A 35 1.14 -16.21 -2.25
CA LYS A 35 2.06 -16.56 -1.16
C LYS A 35 2.19 -15.36 -0.20
N PRO A 36 2.14 -15.56 1.13
CA PRO A 36 2.21 -14.47 2.11
C PRO A 36 3.45 -13.58 1.99
N TRP A 37 4.60 -14.14 1.60
CA TRP A 37 5.83 -13.37 1.40
C TRP A 37 5.69 -12.29 0.32
N ILE A 38 4.88 -12.53 -0.72
CA ILE A 38 4.65 -11.57 -1.81
C ILE A 38 3.97 -10.32 -1.26
N ALA A 39 2.93 -10.51 -0.43
CA ALA A 39 2.23 -9.41 0.21
C ALA A 39 3.13 -8.64 1.19
N ILE A 40 3.99 -9.33 1.94
CA ILE A 40 4.95 -8.68 2.85
C ILE A 40 5.94 -7.81 2.08
N VAL A 41 6.52 -8.34 0.99
CA VAL A 41 7.46 -7.59 0.15
C VAL A 41 6.80 -6.38 -0.48
N PHE A 42 5.61 -6.54 -1.07
CA PHE A 42 4.89 -5.41 -1.66
C PHE A 42 4.50 -4.35 -0.64
N ASN A 43 4.13 -4.79 0.56
CA ASN A 43 3.79 -3.89 1.66
C ASN A 43 5.04 -3.11 2.13
N ALA A 44 6.20 -3.75 2.22
CA ALA A 44 7.46 -3.07 2.50
C ALA A 44 7.83 -2.04 1.40
N LEU A 45 7.68 -2.40 0.13
CA LEU A 45 7.92 -1.49 -1.01
C LEU A 45 6.98 -0.28 -0.98
N THR A 46 5.70 -0.51 -0.67
CA THR A 46 4.72 0.56 -0.48
C THR A 46 5.13 1.49 0.67
N GLY A 47 5.71 0.93 1.73
CA GLY A 47 6.27 1.69 2.85
C GLY A 47 7.44 2.57 2.45
N PHE A 48 8.38 2.06 1.64
CA PHE A 48 9.47 2.89 1.11
C PHE A 48 8.94 4.03 0.23
N GLY A 49 7.95 3.75 -0.62
CA GLY A 49 7.26 4.78 -1.42
C GLY A 49 6.58 5.84 -0.56
N ALA A 50 5.94 5.44 0.54
CA ALA A 50 5.32 6.35 1.49
C ALA A 50 6.35 7.24 2.19
N ILE A 51 7.46 6.68 2.67
CA ILE A 51 8.55 7.44 3.32
C ILE A 51 9.09 8.51 2.37
N PHE A 52 9.37 8.13 1.11
CA PHE A 52 9.84 9.07 0.11
C PHE A 52 8.81 10.16 -0.18
N GLY A 53 7.54 9.78 -0.37
CA GLY A 53 6.44 10.71 -0.60
C GLY A 53 6.29 11.73 0.54
N ILE A 54 6.31 11.27 1.80
CA ILE A 54 6.19 12.13 2.99
C ILE A 54 7.37 13.10 3.09
N SER A 55 8.59 12.65 2.78
CA SER A 55 9.80 13.49 2.84
C SER A 55 9.79 14.65 1.84
N VAL A 56 9.10 14.50 0.70
CA VAL A 56 8.99 15.55 -0.32
C VAL A 56 7.78 16.43 -0.04
N ALA A 57 6.61 15.82 0.16
CA ALA A 57 5.38 16.50 0.51
C ALA A 57 4.43 15.52 1.21
N TRP A 58 4.07 15.84 2.46
CA TRP A 58 3.13 15.04 3.25
C TRP A 58 1.85 14.65 2.50
N ALA A 59 1.30 15.58 1.72
CA ALA A 59 0.11 15.36 0.93
C ALA A 59 0.27 14.21 -0.08
N ILE A 60 1.46 14.05 -0.67
CA ILE A 60 1.77 12.99 -1.65
C ILE A 60 1.93 11.64 -0.94
N GLY A 61 2.61 11.62 0.21
CA GLY A 61 2.95 10.38 0.92
C GLY A 61 1.85 9.77 1.79
N ILE A 62 0.80 10.53 2.14
CA ILE A 62 -0.29 10.04 3.01
C ILE A 62 -1.07 8.89 2.36
N VAL A 63 -1.25 8.92 1.04
CA VAL A 63 -2.03 7.91 0.30
C VAL A 63 -1.37 6.53 0.36
N PRO A 64 -0.10 6.35 -0.03
CA PRO A 64 0.58 5.06 0.12
C PRO A 64 0.77 4.66 1.59
N LEU A 65 0.87 5.62 2.52
CA LEU A 65 0.92 5.32 3.96
C LEU A 65 -0.36 4.64 4.46
N ILE A 66 -1.54 5.13 4.06
CA ILE A 66 -2.82 4.49 4.41
C ILE A 66 -2.88 3.07 3.83
N GLY A 67 -2.46 2.90 2.58
CA GLY A 67 -2.36 1.59 1.94
C GLY A 67 -1.41 0.64 2.67
N LEU A 68 -0.26 1.13 3.14
CA LEU A 68 0.70 0.38 3.95
C LEU A 68 0.07 -0.06 5.28
N ILE A 69 -0.57 0.85 6.01
CA ILE A 69 -1.18 0.55 7.31
C ILE A 69 -2.26 -0.51 7.15
N ALA A 70 -3.17 -0.31 6.19
CA ALA A 70 -4.23 -1.26 5.88
C ALA A 70 -3.67 -2.64 5.48
N GLY A 71 -2.70 -2.68 4.56
CA GLY A 71 -2.04 -3.91 4.15
C GLY A 71 -1.36 -4.64 5.31
N SER A 72 -0.65 -3.92 6.16
CA SER A 72 0.03 -4.45 7.35
C SER A 72 -0.96 -5.08 8.33
N ILE A 73 -2.07 -4.39 8.62
CA ILE A 73 -3.15 -4.91 9.47
C ILE A 73 -3.72 -6.20 8.87
N ILE A 74 -4.05 -6.21 7.59
CA ILE A 74 -4.64 -7.39 6.92
C ILE A 74 -3.70 -8.59 6.96
N ILE A 75 -2.40 -8.38 6.71
CA ILE A 75 -1.38 -9.45 6.73
C ILE A 75 -1.23 -10.01 8.15
N THR A 76 -1.18 -9.14 9.16
CA THR A 76 -0.90 -9.52 10.56
C THR A 76 -2.12 -9.95 11.37
N TRP A 77 -3.34 -9.68 10.88
CA TRP A 77 -4.54 -9.96 11.65
C TRP A 77 -4.68 -11.46 11.98
N PRO A 78 -5.02 -11.85 13.22
CA PRO A 78 -5.10 -13.24 13.60
C PRO A 78 -6.11 -14.01 12.74
N SER A 79 -5.69 -15.14 12.19
CA SER A 79 -6.60 -16.01 11.44
C SER A 79 -7.49 -16.76 12.42
N ARG A 80 -8.81 -16.66 12.26
CA ARG A 80 -9.80 -17.37 13.11
C ARG A 80 -9.64 -18.90 13.10
N LYS A 81 -8.80 -19.47 12.23
CA LYS A 81 -8.47 -20.91 12.16
C LYS A 81 -7.27 -21.32 13.03
N ALA A 82 -6.68 -20.43 13.83
CA ALA A 82 -5.54 -20.78 14.69
C ALA A 82 -5.91 -21.65 15.92
N ASN A 83 -7.20 -21.89 16.16
CA ASN A 83 -7.68 -22.90 17.11
C ASN A 83 -8.26 -24.09 16.34
N LYS A 84 -7.40 -25.03 15.95
CA LYS A 84 -7.78 -26.42 15.71
C LYS A 84 -6.66 -27.32 16.22
#